data_AF-A0AAD8K1T2-F1
#
_entry.id   AF-A0AAD8K1T2-F1
#
_cell.length_a   1.000
_cell.length_b   1.000
_cell.length_c   1.000
_cell.angle_alpha   90.00
_cell.angle_beta   90.00
_cell.angle_gamma   90.00
#
_symmetry.space_group_name_H-M   'P 1'
#
loop_
_entity.id
_entity.type
_entity.pdbx_description
1 polymer ?
#
loop_
_entity_poly.entity_id
_entity_poly.type
_entity_poly.pdbx_seq_one_letter_code
_entity_poly.pdbx_strand_id
1 'polypeptide(L)'
;MDFVPIPFCFFNSWLDRYDYDSIIKQACSSFTFAGPPDLYLIEKLRHIKSVSKLWINDIKVKEENTFNSRSLDIQNLDIILETRELLEEEQWTYKECKAGLRELKDHKNKDVRQRSRA
;
A
#
# COMPACT_ATOMS: atom_id res chain seq x y z
N MET A 1 -3.34 4.28 32.59
CA MET A 1 -2.97 3.01 31.92
C MET A 1 -2.20 3.42 30.69
N ASP A 2 -0.88 3.37 30.80
CA ASP A 2 0.00 3.75 29.71
C ASP A 2 -0.03 2.63 28.67
N PHE A 3 -0.61 2.92 27.50
CA PHE A 3 -0.57 2.03 26.36
C PHE A 3 0.89 1.87 25.96
N VAL A 4 1.47 0.70 26.23
CA VAL A 4 2.77 0.34 25.65
C VAL A 4 2.62 0.48 24.14
N PRO A 5 3.32 1.41 23.48
CA PRO A 5 3.12 1.64 22.06
C PRO A 5 3.42 0.33 21.33
N ILE A 6 2.42 -0.19 20.62
CA ILE A 6 2.56 -1.42 19.84
C ILE A 6 3.76 -1.21 18.91
N PRO A 7 4.88 -1.95 19.08
CA PRO A 7 6.13 -1.62 18.41
C PRO A 7 6.03 -1.73 16.88
N PHE A 8 5.02 -2.46 16.39
CA PHE A 8 4.80 -2.74 14.98
C PHE A 8 3.33 -3.06 14.71
N CYS A 9 2.62 -2.15 14.05
CA CYS A 9 1.29 -2.44 13.50
C CYS A 9 1.47 -3.13 12.14
N PHE A 10 1.26 -4.44 12.12
CA PHE A 10 1.20 -5.23 10.90
C PHE A 10 -0.22 -5.16 10.33
N PHE A 11 -0.41 -4.65 9.11
CA PHE A 11 -1.75 -4.47 8.55
C PHE A 11 -2.17 -5.66 7.69
N ASN A 12 -3.42 -6.10 7.83
CA ASN A 12 -3.96 -7.19 7.00
C ASN A 12 -3.95 -6.85 5.51
N SER A 13 -4.07 -5.56 5.16
CA SER A 13 -3.94 -5.08 3.79
C SER A 13 -2.59 -5.36 3.17
N TRP A 14 -1.54 -5.60 3.96
CA TRP A 14 -0.21 -5.93 3.44
C TRP A 14 -0.20 -7.36 2.89
N LEU A 15 -0.93 -8.27 3.54
CA LEU A 15 -1.08 -9.66 3.08
C LEU A 15 -1.98 -9.78 1.84
N ASP A 16 -2.92 -8.85 1.67
CA ASP A 16 -3.77 -8.79 0.47
C ASP A 16 -2.95 -8.41 -0.78
N ARG A 17 -1.68 -7.98 -0.64
CA ARG A 17 -0.80 -7.61 -1.75
C ARG A 17 0.10 -8.77 -2.15
N TYR A 18 0.04 -9.11 -3.44
CA TYR A 18 0.76 -10.25 -4.02
C TYR A 18 2.28 -10.16 -3.90
N ASP A 19 2.84 -8.96 -3.76
CA ASP A 19 4.28 -8.70 -3.75
C ASP A 19 4.89 -8.79 -2.34
N TYR A 20 4.08 -8.68 -1.27
CA TYR A 20 4.59 -8.62 0.09
C TYR A 20 5.34 -9.89 0.52
N ASP A 21 4.82 -11.07 0.19
CA ASP A 21 5.47 -12.36 0.51
C ASP A 21 6.86 -12.47 -0.13
N SER A 22 6.99 -12.03 -1.39
CA SER A 22 8.27 -12.02 -2.11
C SER A 22 9.28 -11.10 -1.43
N ILE A 23 8.85 -9.91 -1.00
CA ILE A 23 9.68 -8.93 -0.31
C ILE A 23 10.20 -9.49 1.03
N ILE A 24 9.35 -10.20 1.79
CA ILE A 24 9.76 -10.81 3.06
C ILE A 24 10.72 -11.98 2.85
N LYS A 25 10.48 -12.83 1.85
CA LYS A 25 11.41 -13.91 1.48
C LYS A 25 12.77 -13.37 1.06
N GLN A 26 12.78 -12.29 0.29
CA GLN A 26 14.01 -11.60 -0.11
C GLN A 26 14.73 -11.02 1.10
N ALA A 27 14.02 -10.31 1.99
CA ALA A 27 14.60 -9.75 3.22
C ALA A 27 15.20 -10.82 4.13
N CYS A 28 14.54 -11.98 4.24
CA CYS A 28 15.06 -13.12 5.00
C CYS A 28 16.34 -13.69 4.38
N SER A 29 16.41 -13.75 3.06
CA SER A 29 17.54 -14.32 2.31
C SER A 29 18.74 -13.37 2.26
N SER A 30 18.49 -12.06 2.23
CA SER A 30 19.54 -11.02 2.21
C SER A 30 20.11 -10.70 3.59
N PHE A 31 19.51 -11.20 4.67
CA PHE A 31 19.95 -10.89 6.02
C PHE A 31 21.28 -11.56 6.35
N THR A 32 22.29 -10.74 6.62
CA THR A 32 23.57 -11.17 7.17
C THR A 32 23.76 -10.56 8.55
N PHE A 33 24.38 -11.30 9.46
CA PHE A 33 24.62 -10.85 10.83
C PHE A 33 26.03 -11.22 11.25
N ALA A 34 26.70 -10.24 11.85
CA ALA A 34 27.97 -10.41 12.53
C ALA A 34 27.84 -9.81 13.93
N GLY A 35 28.00 -10.63 14.96
CA GLY A 35 27.85 -10.19 16.34
C GLY A 35 27.48 -11.32 17.29
N PRO A 36 27.11 -10.96 18.53
CA PRO A 36 26.69 -11.91 19.55
C PRO A 36 25.45 -12.73 19.11
N PRO A 37 25.47 -14.08 19.23
CA PRO A 37 24.38 -14.94 18.77
C PRO A 37 23.01 -14.64 19.42
N ASP A 38 23.01 -14.13 20.65
CA ASP A 38 21.84 -13.68 21.40
C ASP A 38 21.12 -12.50 20.73
N LEU A 39 21.82 -11.69 19.93
CA LEU A 39 21.23 -10.60 19.16
C LEU A 39 20.77 -10.98 17.76
N TYR A 40 21.16 -12.16 17.26
CA TYR A 40 20.87 -12.59 15.88
C TYR A 40 19.39 -12.46 15.52
N LEU A 41 18.52 -13.00 16.38
CA LEU A 41 17.07 -12.99 16.15
C LEU A 41 16.50 -11.56 16.17
N ILE A 42 16.96 -10.74 17.11
CA ILE A 42 16.50 -9.36 17.26
C ILE A 42 16.89 -8.54 16.03
N GLU A 43 18.13 -8.65 15.56
CA GLU A 43 18.59 -7.96 14.36
C GLU A 43 17.87 -8.45 13.10
N LYS A 44 17.60 -9.76 13.00
CA LYS A 44 16.85 -10.32 11.87
C LYS A 44 15.44 -9.74 11.79
N LEU A 45 14.73 -9.69 12.91
CA LEU A 45 13.40 -9.09 12.98
C LEU A 45 13.44 -7.58 12.71
N ARG A 46 14.49 -6.88 13.19
CA ARG A 46 14.69 -5.46 12.90
C ARG A 46 14.92 -5.20 11.41
N HIS A 47 15.70 -6.05 10.74
CA HIS A 47 15.93 -5.99 9.30
C HIS A 47 14.62 -6.17 8.52
N ILE A 48 13.86 -7.23 8.80
CA ILE A 48 12.55 -7.50 8.17
C ILE A 48 11.59 -6.32 8.37
N LYS A 49 11.56 -5.77 9.59
CA LYS A 49 10.75 -4.58 9.90
C LYS A 49 11.19 -3.36 9.09
N SER A 50 12.50 -3.14 8.92
CA SER A 50 13.04 -2.04 8.11
C SER A 50 12.64 -2.17 6.64
N VAL A 51 12.82 -3.36 6.05
CA VAL A 51 12.42 -3.63 4.67
C VAL A 51 10.91 -3.45 4.48
N SER A 52 10.10 -3.96 5.41
CA SER A 52 8.65 -3.77 5.38
C SER A 52 8.25 -2.28 5.41
N LYS A 53 8.96 -1.46 6.19
CA LYS A 53 8.74 0.00 6.26
C LYS A 53 9.10 0.71 4.96
N LEU A 54 10.19 0.31 4.30
CA LEU A 54 10.58 0.87 3.01
C LEU A 54 9.56 0.50 1.93
N TRP A 55 9.17 -0.78 1.89
CA TRP A 55 8.16 -1.27 0.96
C TRP A 55 6.82 -0.54 1.12
N ILE A 56 6.30 -0.39 2.34
CA ILE A 56 5.01 0.30 2.54
C ILE A 56 5.08 1.78 2.15
N ASN A 57 6.25 2.41 2.27
CA ASN A 57 6.43 3.79 1.84
C ASN A 57 6.43 3.89 0.30
N ASP A 58 7.16 3.01 -0.38
CA ASP A 58 7.17 2.91 -1.84
C ASP A 58 5.78 2.64 -2.41
N ILE A 59 5.04 1.69 -1.81
CA ILE A 59 3.66 1.40 -2.17
C ILE A 59 2.76 2.62 -2.03
N LYS A 60 2.85 3.36 -0.91
CA LYS A 60 2.04 4.58 -0.73
C LYS A 60 2.30 5.62 -1.80
N VAL A 61 3.57 5.83 -2.15
CA VAL A 61 3.95 6.77 -3.21
C VAL A 61 3.39 6.32 -4.56
N LYS A 62 3.50 5.03 -4.90
CA LYS A 62 2.92 4.46 -6.12
C LYS A 62 1.40 4.60 -6.14
N GLU A 63 0.73 4.28 -5.03
CA GLU A 63 -0.71 4.41 -4.90
C GLU A 63 -1.18 5.87 -5.05
N GLU A 64 -0.48 6.81 -4.43
CA GLU A 64 -0.77 8.24 -4.57
C GLU A 64 -0.62 8.72 -6.01
N ASN A 65 0.44 8.29 -6.70
CA ASN A 65 0.63 8.59 -8.11
C ASN A 65 -0.49 8.00 -8.98
N THR A 66 -0.86 6.73 -8.75
CA THR A 66 -1.98 6.10 -9.50
C THR A 66 -3.33 6.76 -9.19
N PHE A 67 -3.54 7.20 -7.95
CA PHE A 67 -4.74 7.92 -7.54
C PHE A 67 -4.82 9.26 -8.27
N ASN A 68 -3.73 10.03 -8.29
CA ASN A 68 -3.67 11.32 -8.94
C ASN A 68 -3.89 11.21 -10.45
N SER A 69 -3.25 10.24 -11.11
CA SER A 69 -3.44 9.97 -12.54
C SER A 69 -4.90 9.63 -12.85
N ARG A 70 -5.48 8.64 -12.16
CA ARG A 70 -6.87 8.22 -12.38
C ARG A 70 -7.88 9.32 -12.06
N SER A 71 -7.59 10.15 -11.05
CA SER A 71 -8.41 11.31 -10.72
C SER A 71 -8.36 12.37 -11.81
N LEU A 72 -7.19 12.62 -12.40
CA LEU A 72 -7.04 13.54 -13.52
C LEU A 72 -7.78 13.03 -14.76
N ASP A 73 -7.68 11.74 -15.07
CA ASP A 73 -8.39 11.13 -16.20
C ASP A 73 -9.92 11.27 -16.05
N ILE A 74 -10.44 11.04 -14.84
CA ILE A 74 -11.86 11.26 -14.53
C ILE A 74 -12.25 12.73 -14.72
N GLN A 75 -11.44 13.67 -14.22
CA GLN A 75 -11.72 15.11 -14.38
C GLN A 75 -11.75 15.51 -15.86
N ASN A 76 -10.81 15.01 -16.67
CA ASN A 76 -10.78 15.27 -18.11
C ASN A 76 -12.03 14.70 -18.80
N LEU A 77 -12.46 13.50 -18.42
CA LEU A 77 -13.66 12.86 -18.97
C LEU A 77 -14.94 13.56 -18.50
N ASP A 78 -14.99 14.09 -17.28
CA ASP A 78 -16.11 14.90 -16.78
C ASP A 78 -16.23 16.22 -17.58
N ILE A 79 -15.11 16.87 -17.92
CA ILE A 79 -15.11 18.06 -18.80
C ILE A 79 -15.65 17.71 -20.20
N ILE A 80 -15.30 16.54 -20.74
CA ILE A 80 -15.83 16.09 -22.03
C ILE A 80 -17.34 15.89 -21.93
N LEU A 81 -17.84 15.28 -20.84
CA LEU A 81 -19.27 15.08 -20.57
C LEU A 81 -20.07 16.39 -20.54
N GLU A 82 -19.46 17.51 -20.14
CA GLU A 82 -20.12 18.82 -20.17
C GLU A 82 -20.39 19.32 -21.60
N THR A 83 -19.64 18.82 -22.60
CA THR A 83 -19.72 19.28 -23.99
C THR A 83 -20.35 18.25 -24.94
N ARG A 84 -20.15 16.96 -24.68
CA ARG A 84 -20.67 15.85 -25.50
C ARG A 84 -20.78 14.56 -24.70
N GLU A 85 -21.51 13.59 -25.23
CA GLU A 85 -21.48 12.23 -24.70
C GLU A 85 -20.11 11.56 -24.89
N LEU A 86 -19.72 10.71 -23.94
CA LEU A 86 -18.49 9.90 -24.03
C LEU A 86 -18.66 8.76 -25.03
N LEU A 87 -17.61 8.52 -25.80
CA LEU A 87 -17.46 7.34 -26.65
C LEU A 87 -17.35 6.07 -25.78
N GLU A 88 -17.63 4.92 -26.37
CA GLU A 88 -17.59 3.64 -25.65
C GLU A 88 -16.25 3.39 -24.95
N GLU A 89 -15.14 3.69 -25.63
CA GLU A 89 -13.78 3.58 -25.08
C GLU A 89 -13.53 4.51 -23.88
N GLU A 90 -14.07 5.74 -23.95
CA GLU A 90 -13.99 6.74 -22.88
C GLU A 90 -14.86 6.33 -21.68
N GLN A 91 -16.05 5.77 -21.93
CA GLN A 91 -16.90 5.22 -20.88
C GLN A 91 -16.24 4.03 -20.18
N TRP A 92 -15.53 3.19 -20.93
CA TRP A 92 -14.78 2.07 -20.37
C TRP A 92 -13.65 2.58 -19.45
N THR A 93 -12.86 3.54 -19.95
CA THR A 93 -11.79 4.19 -19.18
C THR A 93 -12.33 4.85 -17.92
N TYR A 94 -13.46 5.55 -18.01
CA TYR A 94 -14.12 6.18 -16.87
C TYR A 94 -14.52 5.18 -15.78
N LYS A 95 -15.12 4.05 -16.17
CA LYS A 95 -15.53 2.97 -15.26
C LYS A 95 -14.31 2.34 -14.60
N GLU A 96 -13.27 2.05 -15.37
CA GLU A 96 -12.02 1.45 -14.88
C GLU A 96 -11.31 2.38 -13.87
N CYS A 97 -11.18 3.66 -14.19
CA CYS A 97 -10.59 4.65 -13.29
C CYS A 97 -11.39 4.75 -11.98
N LYS A 98 -12.74 4.76 -12.05
CA LYS A 98 -13.59 4.79 -10.84
C LYS A 98 -13.47 3.53 -10.01
N ALA A 99 -13.46 2.35 -10.65
CA ALA A 99 -13.29 1.07 -9.96
C ALA A 99 -11.94 1.03 -9.22
N GLY A 100 -10.86 1.39 -9.93
CA GLY A 100 -9.52 1.44 -9.36
C GLY A 100 -9.36 2.46 -8.22
N LEU A 101 -10.03 3.62 -8.29
CA LEU A 101 -10.05 4.57 -7.17
C LEU A 101 -10.81 4.03 -5.95
N ARG A 102 -11.83 3.20 -6.16
CA ARG A 102 -12.59 2.56 -5.09
C ARG A 102 -11.74 1.55 -4.33
N GLU A 103 -11.01 0.70 -5.05
CA GLU A 103 -10.11 -0.29 -4.46
C GLU A 103 -9.01 0.36 -3.61
N LEU A 104 -8.38 1.43 -4.12
CA LEU A 104 -7.38 2.21 -3.38
C LEU A 104 -7.95 2.79 -2.08
N LYS A 105 -9.19 3.29 -2.12
CA LYS A 105 -9.89 3.78 -0.91
C LYS A 105 -10.21 2.66 0.07
N ASP A 106 -10.62 1.48 -0.41
CA ASP A 106 -10.94 0.34 0.43
C ASP A 106 -9.70 -0.20 1.16
N HIS A 107 -8.55 -0.26 0.48
CA HIS A 107 -7.27 -0.60 1.12
C HIS A 107 -6.91 0.40 2.22
N LYS A 108 -7.00 1.71 1.94
CA LYS A 108 -6.76 2.75 2.94
C LYS A 108 -7.73 2.68 4.12
N ASN A 109 -8.99 2.36 3.88
CA ASN A 109 -10.01 2.20 4.92
C ASN A 109 -9.75 1.00 5.83
N LYS A 110 -9.29 -0.13 5.27
CA LYS A 110 -8.85 -1.30 6.07
C LYS A 110 -7.73 -0.91 7.03
N ASP A 111 -6.75 -0.14 6.56
CA ASP A 111 -5.61 0.32 7.38
C ASP A 111 -6.05 1.24 8.51
N VAL A 112 -6.92 2.22 8.20
CA VAL A 112 -7.45 3.16 9.20
C VAL A 112 -8.26 2.41 10.26
N ARG A 113 -9.12 1.48 9.86
CA ARG A 113 -9.93 0.65 10.78
C ARG A 113 -9.09 -0.19 11.72
N GLN A 114 -7.97 -0.73 11.23
CA GLN A 114 -7.07 -1.50 12.08
C GLN A 114 -6.31 -0.57 13.04
N ARG A 115 -5.90 0.61 12.59
CA ARG A 115 -5.23 1.61 13.44
C ARG A 115 -6.13 2.16 14.53
N SER A 116 -7.43 2.31 14.30
CA SER A 116 -8.39 2.76 15.33
C SER A 116 -8.67 1.72 16.42
N ARG A 117 -8.29 0.45 16.19
CA ARG A 117 -8.43 -0.65 17.16
C ARG A 117 -7.13 -0.93 17.93
N ALA A 118 -6.04 -0.25 17.55
CA ALA A 118 -4.70 -0.43 18.09
C ALA A 118 -4.44 0.55 19.25
#